data_AF-A0A2G9TPZ7-F1
#
_entry.id   AF-A0A2G9TPZ7-F1
#
_cell.length_a   1.000
_cell.length_b   1.000
_cell.length_c   1.000
_cell.angle_alpha   90.00
_cell.angle_beta   90.00
_cell.angle_gamma   90.00
#
_symmetry.space_group_name_H-M   'P 1'
#
loop_
_entity.id
_entity.type
_entity.pdbx_description
1 polymer ?
#
loop_
_entity_poly.entity_id
_entity_poly.type
_entity_poly.pdbx_seq_one_letter_code
_entity_poly.pdbx_strand_id
1 'polypeptide(L)' 'MGSPVLESTNIVVKNASGEHMKIYGKLKCKIKMKGVETEGYAYVTPYNSLIGLNGYERMKR' A
#
# COMPACT_ATOMS: atom_id res chain seq x y z
N MET A 1 -12.62 -9.37 16.83
CA MET A 1 -12.21 -9.07 15.44
C MET A 1 -11.30 -7.86 15.51
N GLY A 2 -9.98 -8.08 15.48
CA GLY A 2 -8.98 -7.03 15.68
C GLY A 2 -8.66 -6.31 14.38
N SER A 3 -8.63 -4.98 14.43
CA SER A 3 -8.12 -4.16 13.34
C SER A 3 -6.65 -4.53 13.07
N PRO A 4 -6.24 -4.73 11.80
CA PRO A 4 -4.85 -5.01 11.49
C PRO A 4 -3.97 -3.86 11.99
N VAL A 5 -2.89 -4.19 12.71
CA VAL A 5 -1.96 -3.20 13.25
C VAL A 5 -1.21 -2.56 12.10
N LEU A 6 -1.45 -1.27 11.88
CA LEU A 6 -0.68 -0.48 10.91
C LEU A 6 0.67 -0.10 11.52
N GLU A 7 1.74 -0.36 10.78
CA GLU A 7 3.05 0.18 11.14
C GLU A 7 3.09 1.66 10.78
N SER A 8 3.41 2.53 11.75
CA SER A 8 3.54 3.97 11.52
C SER A 8 4.65 4.25 10.52
N THR A 9 4.43 5.20 9.60
CA THR A 9 5.45 5.57 8.60
C THR A 9 5.68 7.08 8.57
N ASN A 10 6.88 7.47 8.15
CA ASN A 10 7.24 8.85 7.84
C ASN A 10 7.39 9.09 6.33
N ILE A 11 6.77 8.25 5.51
CA ILE A 11 6.89 8.34 4.05
C ILE A 11 6.02 9.49 3.55
N VAL A 12 6.58 10.35 2.71
CA VAL A 12 5.87 11.40 1.99
C VAL A 12 5.95 11.08 0.51
N VAL A 13 4.79 10.97 -0.14
CA VAL A 13 4.65 10.71 -1.58
C VAL A 13 4.08 11.93 -2.28
N LYS A 14 4.31 12.04 -3.58
CA LYS A 14 3.69 13.07 -4.42
C LYS A 14 2.47 12.46 -5.11
N ASN A 15 1.30 13.07 -4.96
CA ASN A 15 0.09 12.60 -5.63
C ASN A 15 0.08 13.00 -7.12
N ALA A 16 -0.90 12.51 -7.87
CA ALA A 16 -1.02 12.81 -9.31
C ALA A 16 -1.23 14.31 -9.60
N SER A 17 -1.74 15.07 -8.62
CA SER A 17 -1.89 16.53 -8.67
C SER A 17 -0.60 17.28 -8.35
N GLY A 18 0.48 16.59 -7.98
CA GLY A 18 1.76 17.18 -7.62
C GLY A 18 1.88 17.62 -6.14
N GLU A 19 0.89 17.33 -5.31
CA GLU A 19 0.91 17.67 -3.88
C GLU A 19 1.62 16.59 -3.06
N HIS A 20 2.27 17.03 -1.98
CA HIS A 20 2.93 16.12 -1.05
C HIS A 20 1.91 15.56 -0.04
N MET A 21 1.86 14.24 0.08
CA MET A 21 0.97 13.51 0.98
C MET A 21 1.76 12.59 1.90
N LYS A 22 1.49 12.66 3.20
CA LYS A 22 2.08 11.74 4.18
C LYS A 22 1.30 10.42 4.21
N ILE A 23 2.02 9.31 4.15
CA ILE A 23 1.46 7.97 4.40
C ILE A 23 1.37 7.77 5.91
N TYR A 24 0.18 7.42 6.39
CA TYR A 24 -0.09 7.26 7.82
C TYR A 24 0.33 5.89 8.34
N GLY A 25 0.10 4.85 7.54
CA GLY A 25 0.38 3.49 7.94
C GLY A 25 0.76 2.62 6.75
N LYS A 26 1.60 1.62 7.01
CA LYS A 26 1.84 0.50 6.09
C LYS A 26 1.36 -0.79 6.72
N LEU A 27 0.86 -1.70 5.90
CA LEU A 27 0.43 -3.03 6.30
C LEU A 27 1.02 -4.05 5.34
N LYS A 28 1.80 -5.00 5.86
CA LYS A 28 2.22 -6.16 5.06
C LYS A 28 1.02 -7.07 4.84
N CYS A 29 0.65 -7.30 3.59
CA CYS A 29 -0.52 -8.08 3.21
C CYS A 29 -0.14 -9.18 2.21
N LYS A 30 -0.81 -10.33 2.31
CA LYS A 30 -0.88 -11.28 1.20
C LYS A 30 -2.00 -10.85 0.28
N ILE A 31 -1.68 -10.63 -0.99
CA ILE A 31 -2.60 -10.17 -2.02
C ILE A 31 -2.76 -11.32 -3.00
N LYS A 32 -4.00 -11.75 -3.19
CA LYS A 32 -4.35 -12.77 -4.18
C LYS A 32 -4.93 -12.08 -5.39
N MET A 33 -4.28 -12.20 -6.53
CA MET A 33 -4.75 -11.62 -7.78
C MET A 33 -4.73 -12.64 -8.90
N LYS A 34 -5.86 -12.81 -9.57
CA LYS A 34 -6.04 -13.79 -10.66
C LYS A 34 -5.49 -15.20 -10.33
N GLY A 35 -5.68 -15.63 -9.08
CA GLY A 35 -5.22 -16.95 -8.61
C GLY A 35 -3.76 -17.01 -8.14
N VAL A 36 -2.96 -15.97 -8.37
CA VAL A 36 -1.57 -15.89 -7.87
C VAL A 36 -1.56 -15.15 -6.53
N GLU A 37 -0.95 -15.77 -5.52
CA GLU A 37 -0.73 -15.14 -4.21
C GLU A 37 0.65 -14.49 -4.19
N THR A 38 0.69 -13.22 -3.80
CA THR A 38 1.92 -12.43 -3.66
C THR A 38 1.92 -11.68 -2.35
N GLU A 39 3.09 -11.46 -1.77
CA GLU A 39 3.24 -10.59 -0.60
C GLU A 39 3.50 -9.16 -1.09
N GLY A 40 2.77 -8.20 -0.53
CA GLY A 40 2.92 -6.79 -0.83
C GLY A 40 2.69 -5.93 0.40
N TYR A 41 2.92 -4.63 0.23
CA TYR A 41 2.58 -3.63 1.24
C TYR A 41 1.37 -2.85 0.76
N ALA A 42 0.40 -2.68 1.65
CA ALA A 42 -0.67 -1.71 1.51
C ALA A 42 -0.30 -0.45 2.30
N TYR A 43 -0.55 0.71 1.72
CA TYR A 43 -0.29 1.99 2.36
C TYR A 43 -1.61 2.71 2.61
N VAL A 44 -1.73 3.38 3.74
CA VAL A 44 -2.93 4.12 4.13
C VAL A 44 -2.61 5.62 4.08
N THR A 45 -3.38 6.36 3.29
CA THR A 45 -3.36 7.81 3.26
C THR A 45 -4.69 8.35 3.78
N PRO A 46 -4.75 9.60 4.27
CA PRO A 46 -5.95 10.13 4.93
C PRO A 46 -7.10 10.46 3.96
N TYR A 47 -6.85 10.58 2.65
CA TYR A 47 -7.84 11.11 1.69
C TYR A 47 -8.52 10.09 0.78
N ASN A 48 -8.07 8.84 0.76
CA ASN A 48 -8.75 7.71 0.11
C ASN A 48 -7.81 6.53 0.24
N SER A 49 -8.34 5.34 0.50
CA SER A 49 -7.61 4.08 0.63
C SER A 49 -6.79 3.75 -0.64
N LEU A 50 -5.62 4.35 -0.79
CA LEU A 50 -4.72 4.13 -1.93
C LEU A 50 -3.96 2.82 -1.71
N ILE A 51 -4.44 1.73 -2.31
CA ILE A 51 -3.68 0.48 -2.39
C ILE A 51 -2.55 0.65 -3.41
N GLY A 52 -1.42 1.20 -2.95
CA GLY A 52 -0.16 1.21 -3.70
C GLY A 52 0.49 -0.16 -3.66
N LEU A 53 0.22 -1.00 -4.66
CA LEU A 53 0.83 -2.32 -4.83
C LEU A 53 2.28 -2.19 -5.35
N ASN A 54 3.26 -2.02 -4.45
CA ASN A 54 4.65 -2.29 -4.80
C ASN A 54 4.85 -3.81 -4.84
N GLY A 55 4.75 -4.38 -6.04
CA GLY A 55 4.90 -5.83 -6.28
C GLY A 55 4.56 -6.31 -7.70
N TYR A 56 3.88 -5.51 -8.53
CA TYR A 56 3.54 -5.92 -9.90
C TYR A 56 4.74 -6.14 -10.82
N GLU A 57 5.89 -5.50 -10.54
CA GLU A 57 7.09 -5.69 -11.37
C GLU A 57 7.57 -7.14 -11.41
N ARG A 58 7.17 -7.98 -10.45
CA ARG A 58 7.54 -9.40 -10.42
C ARG A 58 6.54 -10.33 -11.12
N MET A 59 5.34 -9.84 -11.50
CA MET A 59 4.30 -10.63 -12.22
C MET A 59 4.35 -10.46 -13.74
N LYS A 60 5.18 -9.55 -14.27
CA LYS A 60 5.32 -9.31 -15.71
C LYS A 60 6.49 -10.06 -16.36
N ARG A 61 7.09 -11.02 -15.64
CA ARG A 61 8.14 -11.90 -16.15
C ARG A 61 7.58 -13.27 -16.51
#